data_AF-A0A2V9MCE1-F1
#
_entry.id   AF-A0A2V9MCE1-F1
#
_cell.length_a   1.000
_cell.length_b   1.000
_cell.length_c   1.000
_cell.angle_alpha   90.00
_cell.angle_beta   90.00
_cell.angle_gamma   90.00
#
_symmetry.space_group_name_H-M   'P 1'
#
loop_
_entity.id
_entity.type
_entity.pdbx_description
1 polymer ?
#
loop_
_entity_poly.entity_id
_entity_poly.type
_entity_poly.pdbx_seq_one_letter_code
_entity_poly.pdbx_strand_id
1 'polypeptide(L)' 'DGRTFKFTLQDHRGEQFVYMLEGEMEYVVGDKVYTVREEDSLYFDARVLHGPKIRKSQKARYLVVFSQP' A
#
# COMPACT_ATOMS: atom_id res chain seq x y z
N ASP A 1 14.10 9.86 -12.39
CA ASP A 1 15.10 8.95 -13.00
C ASP A 1 14.55 8.15 -14.19
N GLY A 2 13.42 8.55 -14.82
CA GLY A 2 12.86 7.85 -15.99
C GLY A 2 12.20 6.50 -15.70
N ARG A 3 12.02 6.11 -14.42
CA ARG A 3 11.39 4.83 -14.06
C ARG A 3 9.86 4.92 -14.15
N THR A 4 9.25 4.03 -14.94
CA THR A 4 7.79 3.91 -15.05
C THR A 4 7.26 3.14 -13.85
N PHE A 5 6.53 3.81 -12.96
CA PHE A 5 5.78 3.17 -11.89
C PHE A 5 4.38 2.84 -12.40
N LYS A 6 3.86 1.64 -12.10
CA LYS A 6 2.42 1.38 -12.18
C LYS A 6 1.86 1.58 -10.77
N PHE A 7 1.13 2.65 -10.56
CA PHE A 7 0.33 2.81 -9.36
C PHE A 7 -1.00 3.46 -9.75
N THR A 8 -2.07 2.86 -9.25
CA THR A 8 -3.41 3.44 -9.26
C THR A 8 -3.77 3.58 -7.80
N LEU A 9 -3.99 4.81 -7.35
CA LEU A 9 -4.53 5.04 -6.01
C LEU A 9 -6.03 4.80 -6.04
N GLN A 10 -6.55 4.25 -4.96
CA GLN A 10 -7.96 3.99 -4.76
C GLN A 10 -8.41 4.61 -3.45
N ASP A 11 -9.70 4.87 -3.35
CA ASP A 11 -10.38 5.17 -2.11
C ASP A 11 -11.67 4.35 -2.05
N HIS A 12 -12.09 4.02 -0.84
CA HIS A 12 -13.38 3.40 -0.59
C HIS A 12 -13.82 3.62 0.86
N ARG A 13 -15.08 3.31 1.17
CA ARG A 13 -15.57 3.37 2.54
C ARG A 13 -14.94 2.27 3.40
N GLY A 14 -14.88 2.52 4.70
CA GLY A 14 -14.38 1.57 5.69
C GLY A 14 -12.91 1.79 6.04
N GLU A 15 -12.31 0.74 6.58
CA GLU A 15 -10.92 0.74 7.07
C GLU A 15 -10.13 -0.30 6.30
N GLN A 16 -8.83 -0.05 6.14
CA GLN A 16 -7.93 -0.97 5.47
C GLN A 16 -6.71 -1.27 6.34
N PHE A 17 -6.39 -2.56 6.43
CA PHE A 17 -5.18 -3.07 7.04
C PHE A 17 -4.29 -3.69 5.97
N VAL A 18 -3.01 -3.35 5.98
CA VAL A 18 -1.98 -3.91 5.11
C VAL A 18 -0.91 -4.55 5.98
N TYR A 19 -0.50 -5.77 5.67
CA TYR A 19 0.61 -6.45 6.34
C TYR A 19 1.56 -7.04 5.33
N MET A 20 2.85 -6.77 5.46
CA MET A 20 3.87 -7.28 4.54
C MET A 20 4.35 -8.67 4.96
N LEU A 21 4.22 -9.63 4.04
CA LEU A 21 4.64 -11.01 4.25
C LEU A 21 6.06 -11.28 3.73
N GLU A 22 6.43 -10.65 2.62
CA GLU A 22 7.74 -10.86 1.98
C GLU A 22 8.11 -9.64 1.12
N GLY A 23 9.35 -9.17 1.24
CA GLY A 23 9.90 -8.07 0.46
C GLY A 23 9.66 -6.67 1.06
N GLU A 24 9.69 -5.67 0.19
CA GLU A 24 9.53 -4.25 0.55
C GLU A 24 8.64 -3.57 -0.50
N MET A 25 7.85 -2.57 -0.10
CA MET A 25 7.17 -1.66 -1.03
C MET A 25 7.05 -0.24 -0.47
N GLU A 26 6.91 0.76 -1.35
CA GLU A 26 6.34 2.05 -0.95
C GLU A 26 4.81 1.94 -0.99
N TYR A 27 4.13 2.49 0.01
CA TYR A 27 2.68 2.54 0.09
C TYR A 27 2.20 3.96 0.38
N VAL A 28 1.29 4.46 -0.44
CA VAL A 28 0.72 5.80 -0.30
C VAL A 28 -0.52 5.72 0.57
N VAL A 29 -0.65 6.66 1.52
CA VAL A 29 -1.87 6.90 2.31
C VAL A 29 -2.05 8.41 2.42
N GLY A 30 -2.98 8.96 1.66
CA GLY A 30 -3.18 10.41 1.56
C GLY A 30 -1.94 11.12 1.00
N ASP A 31 -1.37 12.03 1.78
CA ASP A 31 -0.17 12.81 1.45
C ASP A 31 1.14 12.14 1.91
N LYS A 32 1.05 10.97 2.56
CA LYS A 32 2.20 10.25 3.11
C LYS A 32 2.59 9.05 2.26
N VAL A 33 3.89 8.80 2.21
CA VAL A 33 4.47 7.60 1.62
C VAL A 33 5.20 6.84 2.72
N TYR A 34 4.82 5.58 2.90
CA TYR A 34 5.40 4.67 3.87
C TYR A 34 6.25 3.64 3.14
N THR A 35 7.46 3.37 3.62
CA THR A 35 8.19 2.16 3.23
C THR A 35 7.75 1.03 4.16
N VAL A 36 7.14 0.00 3.59
CA VAL A 36 6.61 -1.16 4.31
C VAL A 36 7.50 -2.36 4.00
N ARG A 37 8.17 -2.90 5.02
CA ARG A 37 9.05 -4.07 4.97
C ARG A 37 8.39 -5.26 5.62
N GLU A 38 9.00 -6.44 5.49
CA GLU A 38 8.54 -7.66 6.17
C GLU A 38 8.19 -7.38 7.63
N GLU A 39 7.04 -7.92 8.06
CA GLU A 39 6.48 -7.75 9.41
C GLU A 39 5.91 -6.35 9.73
N ASP A 40 6.10 -5.35 8.86
CA ASP A 40 5.41 -4.06 9.01
C ASP A 40 3.92 -4.18 8.69
N SER A 41 3.15 -3.33 9.35
CA SER A 41 1.72 -3.14 9.06
C SER A 41 1.35 -1.67 8.90
N LEU A 42 0.30 -1.43 8.11
CA LEU A 42 -0.39 -0.16 8.02
C LEU A 42 -1.87 -0.37 8.37
N TYR A 43 -2.44 0.56 9.13
CA TYR A 43 -3.87 0.63 9.40
C TYR A 43 -4.34 2.06 9.18
N PHE A 44 -5.37 2.24 8.37
CA PHE A 44 -5.82 3.58 7.99
C PHE A 44 -7.29 3.61 7.55
N ASP A 45 -7.87 4.81 7.60
CA ASP A 45 -9.17 5.13 7.01
C ASP A 45 -9.09 5.03 5.49
N ALA A 46 -9.82 4.12 4.88
CA ALA A 46 -9.71 3.84 3.45
C ALA A 46 -10.32 4.92 2.54
N ARG A 47 -10.95 5.95 3.13
CA ARG A 47 -11.50 7.11 2.40
C ARG A 47 -10.43 8.06 1.89
N VAL A 48 -9.19 7.92 2.35
CA VAL A 48 -8.06 8.64 1.76
C VAL A 48 -7.54 7.84 0.56
N LEU A 49 -7.06 8.55 -0.48
CA LEU A 49 -6.41 7.91 -1.61
C LEU A 49 -5.20 7.10 -1.13
N HIS A 50 -5.17 5.82 -1.47
CA HIS A 50 -4.15 4.90 -1.01
C HIS A 50 -3.79 3.85 -2.06
N GLY A 51 -2.61 3.24 -1.91
CA GLY A 51 -2.21 2.14 -2.78
C GLY A 51 -0.70 1.92 -2.85
N PRO A 52 -0.28 0.77 -3.41
CA PRO A 52 1.12 0.41 -3.52
C PRO A 52 1.81 1.16 -4.66
N LYS A 53 3.04 1.61 -4.42
CA LYS A 53 3.95 2.16 -5.41
C LYS A 53 5.11 1.19 -5.62
N ILE A 54 4.94 0.28 -6.58
CA ILE A 54 5.87 -0.83 -6.83
C ILE A 54 6.64 -0.59 -8.13
N ARG A 55 7.96 -0.77 -8.09
CA ARG A 55 8.83 -0.75 -9.28
C ARG A 55 8.65 -2.06 -10.06
N LYS A 56 8.76 -2.03 -11.40
CA LYS A 56 8.60 -3.23 -12.25
C LYS A 56 9.45 -4.45 -11.82
N SER A 57 10.64 -4.22 -11.27
CA SER A 57 11.56 -5.28 -10.85
C SER A 57 11.37 -5.74 -9.40
N GLN A 58 10.49 -5.09 -8.64
CA GLN A 58 10.31 -5.33 -7.22
C GLN A 58 9.20 -6.36 -7.01
N LYS A 59 9.51 -7.38 -6.21
CA LYS A 59 8.54 -8.38 -5.77
C LYS A 59 8.19 -8.08 -4.31
N ALA A 60 6.90 -8.07 -4.02
CA ALA A 60 6.38 -7.95 -2.67
C ALA A 60 5.14 -8.83 -2.55
N ARG A 61 5.00 -9.53 -1.42
CA ARG A 61 3.79 -10.27 -1.09
C ARG A 61 3.24 -9.71 0.22
N TYR A 62 1.99 -9.28 0.20
CA TYR A 62 1.36 -8.63 1.33
C TYR A 62 -0.11 -9.03 1.42
N LEU A 63 -0.65 -8.99 2.63
CA LEU A 63 -2.06 -9.18 2.94
C LEU A 63 -2.75 -7.81 2.96
N VAL A 64 -3.93 -7.73 2.37
CA VAL A 64 -4.84 -6.59 2.53
C VAL A 64 -6.14 -7.10 3.12
N VAL A 65 -6.58 -6.50 4.23
CA VAL A 65 -7.89 -6.75 4.83
C VAL A 65 -8.72 -5.48 4.67
N PHE A 66 -9.88 -5.64 4.05
CA PHE A 66 -10.89 -4.59 3.90
C PHE A 66 -11.95 -4.80 4.98
N SER A 67 -12.14 -3.81 5.85
CA SER A 67 -13.24 -3.79 6.82
C SER A 67 -14.28 -2.80 6.35
N GLN A 68 -15.43 -3.30 5.92
CA GLN A 68 -16.57 -2.47 5.53
C GLN A 68 -17.68 -2.66 6.58
N PRO A 69 -18.44 -1.59 6.91
CA PRO A 69 -19.67 -1.73 7.68
C PRO A 69 -20.70 -2.61 6.96
#